data_AF-A0A7C5L2W5-F1
#
_entry.id   AF-A0A7C5L2W5-F1
#
_cell.length_a   1.000
_cell.length_b   1.000
_cell.length_c   1.000
_cell.angle_alpha   90.00
_cell.angle_beta   90.00
_cell.angle_gamma   90.00
#
_symmetry.space_group_name_H-M   'P 1'
#
loop_
_entity.id
_entity.type
_entity.pdbx_description
1 polymer ?
#
loop_
_entity_poly.entity_id
_entity_poly.type
_entity_poly.pdbx_seq_one_letter_code
_entity_poly.pdbx_strand_id
1 'polypeptide(L)'
;MEKNKHILSSALRQMKTREPREELWNRIEHELNRERNTPTLLQAIERLPLHEPPRHLWSRIESALDSPKTQTLITPLRAMAAAVVLLLGLALWTYQPFAGTKSQEMAFDYTHSTEEVSDQLLNSKQWDEDAEAFAEIEELLQSLPPEAITDEITQLRSELQELNLAKAELTEALSDYNTDPQFARQLMEIELERTQLAKELLRKII
;
A
#
# COMPACT_ATOMS: atom_id res chain seq x y z
N MET A 1 -25.03 19.75 -25.50
CA MET A 1 -25.26 20.77 -24.45
C MET A 1 -24.82 20.17 -23.12
N GLU A 2 -23.70 20.64 -22.56
CA GLU A 2 -23.19 20.15 -21.27
C GLU A 2 -24.09 20.63 -20.12
N LYS A 3 -24.69 19.69 -19.39
CA LYS A 3 -25.64 19.98 -18.30
C LYS A 3 -24.96 20.61 -17.08
N ASN A 4 -23.64 20.47 -16.90
CA ASN A 4 -22.94 20.83 -15.66
C ASN A 4 -22.04 22.06 -15.75
N LYS A 5 -21.95 22.71 -16.93
CA LYS A 5 -21.08 23.87 -17.15
C LYS A 5 -21.37 25.04 -16.20
N HIS A 6 -22.65 25.25 -15.90
CA HIS A 6 -23.11 26.33 -15.02
C HIS A 6 -22.69 26.10 -13.56
N ILE A 7 -22.78 24.85 -13.07
CA ILE A 7 -22.38 24.44 -11.71
C ILE A 7 -20.88 24.60 -11.51
N LEU A 8 -20.08 24.14 -12.48
CA LEU A 8 -18.63 24.29 -12.40
C LEU A 8 -18.23 25.77 -12.42
N SER A 9 -18.88 26.56 -13.28
CA SER A 9 -18.59 27.99 -13.40
C SER A 9 -19.00 28.80 -12.16
N SER A 10 -20.07 28.41 -11.46
CA SER A 10 -20.48 29.06 -10.22
C SER A 10 -19.58 28.65 -9.05
N ALA A 11 -19.22 27.37 -8.96
CA ALA A 11 -18.27 26.87 -7.96
C ALA A 11 -16.90 27.54 -8.08
N LEU A 12 -16.35 27.62 -9.29
CA LEU A 12 -15.07 28.30 -9.56
C LEU A 12 -15.09 29.79 -9.19
N ARG A 13 -16.23 30.48 -9.37
CA ARG A 13 -16.38 31.89 -8.97
C ARG A 13 -16.52 32.08 -7.45
N GLN A 14 -16.97 31.06 -6.74
CA GLN A 14 -17.15 31.10 -5.27
C GLN A 14 -15.91 30.65 -4.51
N MET A 15 -14.94 30.04 -5.18
CA MET A 15 -13.66 29.71 -4.58
C MET A 15 -12.93 31.00 -4.19
N LYS A 16 -12.70 31.16 -2.88
CA LYS A 16 -11.78 32.19 -2.39
C LYS A 16 -10.38 31.81 -2.87
N THR A 17 -9.78 32.63 -3.73
CA THR A 17 -8.35 32.55 -4.02
C THR A 17 -7.61 32.83 -2.72
N ARG A 18 -7.12 31.78 -2.07
CA ARG A 18 -6.25 31.88 -0.91
C ARG A 18 -4.83 31.76 -1.42
N GLU A 19 -4.21 32.89 -1.73
CA GLU A 19 -2.77 32.92 -1.90
C GLU A 19 -2.12 32.91 -0.51
N PRO A 20 -1.13 32.04 -0.28
CA PRO A 20 -0.33 32.10 0.93
C PRO A 20 0.41 33.44 0.99
N ARG A 21 0.67 33.93 2.21
CA ARG A 21 1.42 35.16 2.42
C ARG A 21 2.84 34.99 1.87
N GLU A 22 3.40 36.02 1.23
CA GLU A 22 4.77 35.99 0.68
C GLU A 22 5.84 35.58 1.72
N GLU A 23 5.62 35.97 2.99
CA GLU A 23 6.47 35.57 4.11
C GLU A 23 6.59 34.03 4.28
N LEU A 24 5.53 33.28 3.95
CA LEU A 24 5.56 31.83 4.00
C LEU A 24 6.46 31.26 2.90
N TRP A 25 6.42 31.82 1.69
CA TRP A 25 7.30 31.39 0.60
C TRP A 25 8.75 31.68 0.91
N ASN A 26 9.04 32.89 1.40
CA ASN A 26 10.40 33.28 1.79
C ASN A 26 10.93 32.37 2.91
N ARG A 27 10.07 31.97 3.86
CA ARG A 27 10.43 31.04 4.92
C ARG A 27 10.74 29.64 4.38
N ILE A 28 9.86 29.09 3.53
CA ILE A 28 10.06 27.78 2.90
C ILE A 28 11.36 27.76 2.09
N GLU A 29 11.61 28.81 1.30
CA GLU A 29 12.85 28.93 0.53
C GLU A 29 14.08 28.99 1.43
N HIS A 30 14.01 29.71 2.55
CA HIS A 30 15.09 29.74 3.53
C HIS A 30 15.34 28.38 4.20
N GLU A 31 14.29 27.67 4.59
CA GLU A 31 14.38 26.35 5.21
C GLU A 31 14.96 25.32 4.22
N LEU A 32 14.47 25.29 2.98
CA LEU A 32 14.99 24.43 1.90
C LEU A 32 16.45 24.72 1.56
N ASN A 33 16.86 26.00 1.52
CA ASN A 33 18.25 26.36 1.28
C ASN A 33 19.16 25.99 2.46
N ARG A 34 18.64 25.98 3.69
CA ARG A 34 19.37 25.52 4.87
C ARG A 34 19.59 24.00 4.83
N GLU A 35 18.55 23.25 4.49
CA GLU A 35 18.61 21.78 4.35
C GLU A 35 19.54 21.35 3.21
N ARG A 36 19.46 22.03 2.05
CA ARG A 36 20.35 21.76 0.90
C ARG A 36 21.83 21.85 1.27
N ASN A 37 22.19 22.77 2.15
CA ASN A 37 23.56 23.02 2.58
C ASN A 37 23.93 22.26 3.86
N THR A 38 23.09 21.30 4.29
CA THR A 38 23.36 20.49 5.48
C THR A 38 24.42 19.44 5.14
N PRO A 39 25.47 19.26 5.98
CA PRO A 39 26.55 18.33 5.70
C PRO A 39 26.07 16.87 5.59
N THR A 40 25.00 16.51 6.30
CA THR A 40 24.35 15.20 6.23
C THR A 40 23.84 14.89 4.81
N LEU A 41 23.16 15.84 4.18
CA LEU A 41 22.61 15.65 2.83
C LEU A 41 23.74 15.54 1.79
N LEU A 42 24.76 16.40 1.90
CA LEU A 42 25.91 16.36 0.99
C LEU A 42 26.67 15.03 1.10
N GLN A 43 26.88 14.54 2.33
CA GLN A 43 27.51 13.24 2.56
C GLN A 43 26.65 12.07 2.05
N ALA A 44 25.33 12.16 2.15
CA ALA A 44 24.42 11.16 1.58
C ALA A 44 24.50 11.14 0.04
N ILE A 45 24.54 12.31 -0.59
CA ILE A 45 24.69 12.44 -2.05
C ILE A 45 26.01 11.82 -2.53
N GLU A 46 27.12 12.05 -1.83
CA GLU A 46 28.42 11.46 -2.16
C GLU A 46 28.45 9.93 -2.02
N ARG A 47 27.60 9.38 -1.16
CA ARG A 47 27.51 7.94 -0.89
C ARG A 47 26.47 7.23 -1.77
N LEU A 48 25.73 7.95 -2.61
CA LEU A 48 24.75 7.35 -3.49
C LEU A 48 25.46 6.43 -4.50
N PRO A 49 25.11 5.14 -4.55
CA PRO A 49 25.66 4.24 -5.56
C PRO A 49 25.19 4.66 -6.95
N LEU A 50 26.14 4.74 -7.87
CA LEU A 50 25.85 4.93 -9.29
C LEU A 50 25.34 3.61 -9.87
N HIS A 51 24.05 3.37 -9.71
CA HIS A 51 23.38 2.25 -10.37
C HIS A 51 22.98 2.66 -11.79
N GLU A 52 23.75 2.21 -12.78
CA GLU A 52 23.25 2.20 -14.15
C GLU A 52 22.45 0.91 -14.40
N PRO A 53 21.23 1.00 -14.95
CA PRO A 53 20.46 -0.18 -15.30
C PRO A 53 21.22 -0.99 -16.37
N PRO A 54 21.24 -2.34 -16.26
CA PRO A 54 21.86 -3.20 -17.27
C PRO A 54 21.30 -2.92 -18.67
N ARG A 55 22.19 -2.77 -19.67
CA ARG A 55 21.81 -2.41 -21.05
C ARG A 55 20.74 -3.31 -21.68
N HIS A 56 20.67 -4.58 -21.27
CA HIS A 56 19.70 -5.54 -21.78
C HIS A 56 18.24 -5.24 -21.36
N LEU A 57 18.03 -4.49 -20.27
CA LEU A 57 16.69 -4.06 -19.84
C LEU A 57 16.10 -3.07 -20.85
N TRP A 58 16.90 -2.13 -21.33
CA TRP A 58 16.47 -1.18 -22.35
C TRP A 58 16.07 -1.88 -23.65
N SER A 59 16.87 -2.84 -24.11
CA SER A 59 16.52 -3.63 -25.30
C SER A 59 15.24 -4.47 -25.14
N ARG A 60 14.92 -4.91 -23.92
CA ARG A 60 13.66 -5.63 -23.63
C ARG A 60 12.45 -4.69 -23.66
N ILE A 61 12.59 -3.47 -23.15
CA ILE A 61 11.51 -2.48 -23.18
C ILE A 61 11.22 -2.08 -24.63
N GLU A 62 12.26 -1.84 -25.42
CA GLU A 62 12.15 -1.50 -26.84
C GLU A 62 11.46 -2.62 -27.64
N SER A 63 11.87 -3.88 -27.44
CA SER A 63 11.22 -5.01 -28.11
C SER A 63 9.79 -5.28 -27.64
N ALA A 64 9.47 -5.00 -26.37
CA ALA A 64 8.12 -5.11 -25.85
C ALA A 64 7.16 -4.04 -26.42
N LEU A 65 7.68 -2.86 -26.77
CA LEU A 65 6.90 -1.79 -27.41
C LEU A 65 6.60 -2.10 -28.88
N ASP A 66 7.53 -2.75 -29.58
CA ASP A 66 7.37 -3.14 -30.99
C ASP A 66 6.50 -4.39 -31.19
N SER A 67 6.17 -5.11 -30.12
CA SER A 67 5.37 -6.33 -30.17
C SER A 67 3.87 -5.99 -30.28
N PRO A 68 3.16 -6.32 -31.38
CA PRO A 68 1.72 -6.14 -31.45
C PRO A 68 1.03 -7.04 -30.42
N LYS A 69 0.32 -6.45 -29.46
CA LYS A 69 -0.51 -7.18 -28.48
C LYS A 69 -1.61 -7.94 -29.23
N THR A 70 -1.40 -9.22 -29.51
CA THR A 70 -2.46 -10.11 -29.99
C THR A 70 -3.42 -10.38 -28.83
N GLN A 71 -4.49 -9.59 -28.73
CA GLN A 71 -5.62 -9.88 -27.87
C GLN A 71 -6.27 -11.18 -28.37
N THR A 72 -6.14 -12.25 -27.60
CA THR A 72 -6.80 -13.52 -27.90
C THR A 72 -8.31 -13.35 -27.69
N LEU A 73 -9.03 -13.27 -28.80
CA LEU A 73 -10.49 -13.27 -28.82
C LEU A 73 -10.99 -14.66 -28.38
N ILE A 74 -11.45 -14.74 -27.14
CA ILE A 74 -12.20 -15.89 -26.61
C ILE A 74 -13.49 -16.10 -27.42
N THR A 75 -13.67 -17.31 -27.94
CA THR A 75 -14.72 -17.69 -28.90
C THR A 75 -16.16 -17.63 -28.33
N PRO A 76 -17.17 -17.24 -29.13
CA PRO A 76 -18.50 -16.81 -28.68
C PRO A 76 -19.51 -17.95 -28.43
N LEU A 77 -19.09 -19.16 -28.05
CA LEU A 77 -20.03 -20.29 -27.84
C LEU A 77 -20.47 -20.48 -26.38
N ARG A 78 -19.86 -19.79 -25.41
CA ARG A 78 -20.24 -19.84 -23.98
C ARG A 78 -21.11 -18.66 -23.52
N ALA A 79 -21.34 -17.66 -24.37
CA ALA A 79 -22.06 -16.44 -24.00
C ALA A 79 -23.60 -16.59 -23.99
N MET A 80 -24.16 -17.65 -24.59
CA MET A 80 -25.61 -17.76 -24.77
C MET A 80 -26.36 -18.24 -23.51
N ALA A 81 -25.70 -18.95 -22.59
CA ALA A 81 -26.32 -19.44 -21.35
C ALA A 81 -26.53 -18.32 -20.31
N ALA A 82 -25.64 -17.32 -20.26
CA ALA A 82 -25.72 -16.22 -19.30
C ALA A 82 -26.90 -15.26 -19.59
N ALA A 83 -27.28 -15.10 -20.86
CA ALA A 83 -28.36 -14.20 -21.25
C ALA A 83 -29.75 -14.68 -20.77
N VAL A 84 -29.98 -16.00 -20.73
CA VAL A 84 -31.27 -16.58 -20.29
C VAL A 84 -31.46 -16.41 -18.78
N VAL A 85 -30.39 -16.56 -18.00
CA VAL A 85 -30.41 -16.36 -16.53
C VAL A 85 -30.65 -14.88 -16.19
N LEU A 86 -30.03 -13.94 -16.93
CA LEU A 86 -30.27 -12.51 -16.76
C LEU A 86 -31.72 -12.11 -17.07
N LEU A 87 -32.33 -12.64 -18.14
CA LEU A 87 -33.71 -12.33 -18.50
C LEU A 87 -34.72 -12.86 -17.49
N LEU A 88 -34.50 -14.06 -16.94
CA LEU A 88 -35.35 -14.63 -15.88
C LEU A 88 -35.22 -13.84 -14.57
N GLY A 89 -34.01 -13.39 -14.22
CA GLY A 89 -33.77 -12.53 -13.06
C GLY A 89 -34.48 -11.18 -13.17
N LEU A 90 -34.44 -10.53 -14.34
CA LEU A 90 -35.16 -9.27 -14.57
C LEU A 90 -36.68 -9.46 -14.52
N ALA A 91 -37.22 -10.54 -15.09
CA ALA A 91 -38.65 -10.80 -15.06
C ALA A 91 -39.18 -10.97 -13.63
N LEU A 92 -38.44 -11.72 -12.77
CA LEU A 92 -38.77 -11.89 -11.36
C LEU A 92 -38.64 -10.57 -10.56
N TRP A 93 -37.70 -9.71 -10.93
CA TRP A 93 -37.53 -8.40 -10.27
C TRP A 93 -38.71 -7.44 -10.54
N THR A 94 -39.33 -7.49 -11.72
CA THR A 94 -40.46 -6.61 -12.06
C THR A 94 -41.78 -6.94 -11.36
N TYR A 95 -41.92 -8.14 -10.78
CA TYR A 95 -43.14 -8.57 -10.08
C TYR A 95 -43.16 -8.28 -8.58
N GLN A 96 -42.13 -7.62 -8.04
CA GLN A 96 -42.12 -7.17 -6.65
C GLN A 96 -42.86 -5.82 -6.52
N PRO A 97 -43.95 -5.71 -5.72
CA PRO A 97 -44.56 -4.42 -5.44
C PRO A 97 -43.61 -3.60 -4.57
N PHE A 98 -43.01 -2.57 -5.16
CA PHE A 98 -42.12 -1.61 -4.50
C PHE A 98 -42.91 -0.81 -3.45
N ALA A 99 -42.80 -1.22 -2.19
CA ALA A 99 -43.20 -0.39 -1.05
C ALA A 99 -42.28 0.83 -1.04
N GLY A 100 -42.89 2.02 -1.19
CA GLY A 100 -42.20 3.21 -1.65
C GLY A 100 -41.04 3.69 -0.78
N THR A 101 -40.00 4.17 -1.46
CA THR A 101 -39.08 5.17 -0.91
C THR A 101 -38.97 6.33 -1.90
N LYS A 102 -39.15 7.54 -1.37
CA LYS A 102 -39.14 8.80 -2.10
C LYS A 102 -37.77 9.01 -2.76
N SER A 103 -37.80 9.41 -4.03
CA SER A 103 -36.82 10.24 -4.76
C SER A 103 -35.43 10.31 -4.11
N GLN A 104 -34.58 9.35 -4.48
CA GLN A 104 -33.16 9.35 -4.15
C GLN A 104 -32.45 10.27 -5.15
N GLU A 105 -32.07 11.47 -4.68
CA GLU A 105 -31.01 12.24 -5.32
C GLU A 105 -29.81 11.31 -5.52
N MET A 106 -29.33 11.20 -6.75
CA MET A 106 -28.11 10.44 -7.05
C MET A 106 -26.92 11.20 -6.46
N ALA A 107 -26.68 10.97 -5.17
CA ALA A 107 -25.38 11.14 -4.56
C ALA A 107 -24.46 10.13 -5.27
N PHE A 108 -23.46 10.67 -5.98
CA PHE A 108 -22.39 9.90 -6.55
C PHE A 108 -21.68 9.21 -5.39
N ASP A 109 -21.90 7.90 -5.24
CA ASP A 109 -21.29 7.10 -4.19
C ASP A 109 -19.80 6.95 -4.53
N TYR A 110 -19.01 7.92 -4.09
CA TYR A 110 -17.58 7.73 -3.96
C TYR A 110 -17.40 6.72 -2.83
N THR A 111 -17.22 5.44 -3.17
CA THR A 111 -16.66 4.45 -2.26
C THR A 111 -15.21 4.82 -1.98
N HIS A 112 -15.03 5.82 -1.14
CA HIS A 112 -13.79 6.07 -0.44
C HIS A 112 -13.79 5.09 0.73
N SER A 113 -13.07 3.98 0.58
CA SER A 113 -12.83 3.06 1.68
C SER A 113 -11.81 3.73 2.61
N THR A 114 -12.28 4.66 3.45
CA THR A 114 -11.54 5.08 4.63
C THR A 114 -11.68 3.97 5.64
N GLU A 115 -10.72 3.06 5.62
CA GLU A 115 -10.46 2.25 6.79
C GLU A 115 -9.95 3.22 7.86
N GLU A 116 -10.83 3.56 8.80
CA GLU A 116 -10.47 4.29 10.01
C GLU A 116 -9.49 3.41 10.77
N VAL A 117 -8.21 3.72 10.64
CA VAL A 117 -7.17 3.14 11.50
C VAL A 117 -7.46 3.70 12.88
N SER A 118 -7.88 2.82 13.79
CA SER A 118 -8.27 3.23 15.14
C SER A 118 -7.16 4.05 15.80
N ASP A 119 -7.49 5.17 16.45
CA ASP A 119 -6.52 6.00 17.20
C ASP A 119 -5.76 5.18 18.26
N GLN A 120 -6.34 4.06 18.70
CA GLN A 120 -5.71 3.09 19.59
C GLN A 120 -4.53 2.35 18.94
N LEU A 121 -4.58 2.09 17.62
CA LEU A 121 -3.47 1.53 16.83
C LEU A 121 -2.37 2.56 16.57
N LEU A 122 -2.73 3.84 16.39
CA LEU A 122 -1.77 4.92 16.18
C LEU A 122 -1.02 5.31 17.47
N ASN A 123 -1.65 5.14 18.64
CA ASN A 123 -1.08 5.45 19.95
C ASN A 123 -0.62 4.22 20.75
N SER A 124 -0.79 2.99 20.22
CA SER A 124 -0.33 1.80 20.93
C SER A 124 1.20 1.76 20.91
N LYS A 125 1.83 2.15 22.01
CA LYS A 125 3.24 1.88 22.32
C LYS A 125 3.51 0.37 22.55
N GLN A 126 2.68 -0.48 21.96
CA GLN A 126 2.47 -1.88 22.28
C GLN A 126 3.10 -2.80 21.23
N TRP A 127 3.73 -2.24 20.20
CA TRP A 127 4.38 -2.96 19.10
C TRP A 127 5.55 -3.85 19.56
N ASP A 128 6.00 -3.74 20.80
CA ASP A 128 7.15 -4.48 21.33
C ASP A 128 6.76 -5.71 22.18
N GLU A 129 5.46 -5.99 22.36
CA GLU A 129 4.99 -7.08 23.23
C GLU A 129 5.46 -8.48 22.78
N ASP A 130 5.69 -8.67 21.48
CA ASP A 130 6.04 -9.98 20.93
C ASP A 130 7.55 -10.22 20.79
N ALA A 131 8.40 -9.24 21.14
CA ALA A 131 9.86 -9.34 20.95
C ALA A 131 10.48 -10.54 21.68
N GLU A 132 9.96 -10.88 22.87
CA GLU A 132 10.39 -12.03 23.67
C GLU A 132 10.05 -13.36 22.98
N ALA A 133 8.86 -13.48 22.39
CA ALA A 133 8.43 -14.69 21.68
C ALA A 133 9.29 -14.98 20.44
N PHE A 134 9.78 -13.95 19.74
CA PHE A 134 10.69 -14.14 18.60
C PHE A 134 12.10 -14.54 19.04
N ALA A 135 12.56 -14.06 20.20
CA ALA A 135 13.86 -14.47 20.75
C ALA A 135 13.86 -15.97 21.11
N GLU A 136 12.76 -16.50 21.63
CA GLU A 136 12.61 -17.93 21.91
C GLU A 136 12.68 -18.79 20.64
N ILE A 137 12.09 -18.33 19.52
CA ILE A 137 12.16 -19.05 18.23
C ILE A 137 13.59 -19.10 17.71
N GLU A 138 14.34 -18.00 17.83
CA GLU A 138 15.75 -17.92 17.42
C GLU A 138 16.64 -18.83 18.29
N GLU A 139 16.39 -18.91 19.60
CA GLU A 139 17.07 -19.85 20.50
C GLU A 139 16.78 -21.31 20.12
N LEU A 140 15.52 -21.61 19.81
CA LEU A 140 15.09 -22.94 19.39
C LEU A 140 15.76 -23.33 18.06
N LEU A 141 15.87 -22.39 17.11
CA LEU A 141 16.61 -22.57 15.86
C LEU A 141 18.10 -22.85 16.07
N GLN A 142 18.74 -22.22 17.06
CA GLN A 142 20.16 -22.45 17.40
C GLN A 142 20.40 -23.79 18.09
N SER A 143 19.38 -24.34 18.76
CA SER A 143 19.45 -25.62 19.45
C SER A 143 19.27 -26.84 18.54
N LEU A 144 18.84 -26.64 17.28
CA LEU A 144 18.57 -27.72 16.33
C LEU A 144 19.86 -28.38 15.82
N PRO A 145 19.85 -29.71 15.61
CA PRO A 145 20.95 -30.39 14.94
C PRO A 145 21.04 -29.92 13.47
N PRO A 146 22.24 -29.87 12.87
CA PRO A 146 22.44 -29.34 11.52
C PRO A 146 21.68 -30.11 10.43
N GLU A 147 21.31 -31.37 10.71
CA GLU A 147 20.53 -32.23 9.82
C GLU A 147 19.04 -31.84 9.76
N ALA A 148 18.54 -31.12 10.77
CA ALA A 148 17.17 -30.61 10.81
C ALA A 148 17.00 -29.24 10.14
N ILE A 149 18.11 -28.57 9.79
CA ILE A 149 18.09 -27.26 9.13
C ILE A 149 17.97 -27.49 7.62
N THR A 150 16.75 -27.37 7.10
CA THR A 150 16.47 -27.42 5.67
C THR A 150 16.69 -26.07 5.01
N ASP A 151 16.81 -26.05 3.68
CA ASP A 151 16.88 -24.81 2.89
C ASP A 151 15.66 -23.91 3.14
N GLU A 152 14.47 -24.51 3.31
CA GLU A 152 13.23 -23.79 3.64
C GLU A 152 13.30 -23.10 5.01
N ILE A 153 13.82 -23.77 6.05
CA ILE A 153 13.98 -23.19 7.39
C ILE A 153 15.01 -22.06 7.35
N THR A 154 16.08 -22.21 6.56
CA THR A 154 17.10 -21.18 6.39
C THR A 154 16.53 -19.95 5.68
N GLN A 155 15.72 -20.15 4.64
CA GLN A 155 15.04 -19.06 3.93
C GLN A 155 14.05 -18.33 4.85
N LEU A 156 13.17 -19.06 5.53
CA LEU A 156 12.18 -18.48 6.44
C LEU A 156 12.85 -17.71 7.60
N ARG A 157 13.98 -18.20 8.11
CA ARG A 157 14.79 -17.48 9.12
C ARG A 157 15.36 -16.18 8.57
N SER A 158 15.87 -16.19 7.33
CA SER A 158 16.37 -14.98 6.66
C SER A 158 15.27 -13.95 6.47
N GLU A 159 14.11 -14.37 5.95
CA GLU A 159 12.94 -13.50 5.75
C GLU A 159 12.44 -12.92 7.08
N LEU A 160 12.42 -13.72 8.16
CA LEU A 160 12.07 -13.24 9.49
C LEU A 160 13.07 -12.19 10.02
N GLN A 161 14.37 -12.36 9.75
CA GLN A 161 15.41 -11.39 10.12
C GLN A 161 15.28 -10.08 9.32
N GLU A 162 14.96 -10.16 8.03
CA GLU A 162 14.70 -9.00 7.19
C GLU A 162 13.49 -8.20 7.70
N LEU A 163 12.38 -8.87 8.04
CA LEU A 163 11.21 -8.20 8.61
C LEU A 163 11.48 -7.56 9.97
N ASN A 164 12.30 -8.19 10.82
CA ASN A 164 12.72 -7.59 12.09
C ASN A 164 13.55 -6.31 11.89
N LEU A 165 14.43 -6.31 10.88
CA LEU A 165 15.24 -5.14 10.55
C LEU A 165 14.37 -4.02 9.97
N ALA A 166 13.46 -4.33 9.05
CA ALA A 166 12.51 -3.37 8.48
C ALA A 166 11.60 -2.75 9.55
N LYS A 167 11.14 -3.56 10.51
CA LYS A 167 10.40 -3.07 11.68
C LYS A 167 11.22 -2.06 12.48
N ALA A 168 12.49 -2.40 12.80
CA ALA A 168 13.36 -1.52 13.58
C ALA A 168 13.55 -0.16 12.89
N GLU A 169 13.84 -0.17 11.58
CA GLU A 169 13.98 1.04 10.77
C GLU A 169 12.70 1.88 10.75
N LEU A 170 11.53 1.27 10.58
CA LEU A 170 10.25 1.98 10.59
C LEU A 170 9.91 2.53 11.98
N THR A 171 10.19 1.80 13.05
CA THR A 171 9.97 2.29 14.42
C THR A 171 10.89 3.45 14.77
N GLU A 172 12.13 3.45 14.27
CA GLU A 172 13.06 4.57 14.40
C GLU A 172 12.56 5.79 13.63
N ALA A 173 12.14 5.60 12.37
CA ALA A 173 11.56 6.68 11.55
C ALA A 173 10.26 7.25 12.15
N LEU A 174 9.43 6.42 12.77
CA LEU A 174 8.20 6.82 13.49
C LEU A 174 8.49 7.61 14.78
N SER A 175 9.65 7.43 15.41
CA SER A 175 10.06 8.22 16.58
C SER A 175 10.41 9.66 16.20
N ASP A 176 10.90 9.89 14.98
CA ASP A 176 11.32 11.21 14.49
C ASP A 176 10.18 11.98 13.79
N TYR A 177 9.23 11.27 13.19
CA TYR A 177 8.07 11.85 12.50
C TYR A 177 6.78 11.54 13.26
N ASN A 178 6.15 12.58 13.80
CA ASN A 178 4.89 12.53 14.52
C ASN A 178 3.78 11.86 13.66
N THR A 179 3.62 10.56 13.83
CA THR A 179 2.50 9.67 13.50
C THR A 179 1.84 9.90 12.13
N ASP A 180 2.55 9.59 11.04
CA ASP A 180 1.89 9.42 9.72
C ASP A 180 1.08 8.11 9.70
N PRO A 181 -0.23 8.16 9.40
CA PRO A 181 -1.08 6.97 9.32
C PRO A 181 -0.64 5.95 8.26
N GLN A 182 0.17 6.33 7.26
CA GLN A 182 0.74 5.38 6.29
C GLN A 182 1.79 4.48 6.94
N PHE A 183 2.67 5.02 7.79
CA PHE A 183 3.70 4.22 8.47
C PHE A 183 3.09 3.24 9.48
N ALA A 184 2.02 3.64 10.18
CA ALA A 184 1.30 2.74 11.08
C ALA A 184 0.70 1.54 10.34
N ARG A 185 0.23 1.72 9.11
CA ARG A 185 -0.27 0.62 8.26
C ARG A 185 0.86 -0.32 7.83
N GLN A 186 1.99 0.23 7.38
CA GLN A 186 3.16 -0.55 7.00
C GLN A 186 3.71 -1.36 8.18
N LEU A 187 3.76 -0.75 9.36
CA LEU A 187 4.18 -1.44 10.58
C LEU A 187 3.23 -2.59 10.94
N MET A 188 1.92 -2.39 10.81
CA MET A 188 0.93 -3.44 11.03
C MET A 188 1.07 -4.61 10.03
N GLU A 189 1.32 -4.30 8.76
CA GLU A 189 1.55 -5.31 7.72
C GLU A 189 2.79 -6.16 8.05
N ILE A 190 3.89 -5.52 8.41
CA ILE A 190 5.13 -6.18 8.83
C ILE A 190 4.89 -7.06 10.07
N GLU A 191 4.14 -6.60 11.07
CA GLU A 191 3.83 -7.39 12.26
C GLU A 191 3.00 -8.65 11.97
N LEU A 192 2.03 -8.53 11.06
CA LEU A 192 1.22 -9.65 10.62
C LEU A 192 2.07 -10.68 9.87
N GLU A 193 2.90 -10.24 8.92
CA GLU A 193 3.81 -11.11 8.17
C GLU A 193 4.81 -11.80 9.10
N ARG A 194 5.39 -11.05 10.03
CA ARG A 194 6.35 -11.56 11.02
C ARG A 194 5.75 -12.67 11.88
N THR A 195 4.51 -12.47 12.34
CA THR A 195 3.77 -13.48 13.11
C THR A 195 3.44 -14.71 12.27
N GLN A 196 3.11 -14.54 10.99
CA GLN A 196 2.84 -15.65 10.08
C GLN A 196 4.11 -16.48 9.82
N LEU A 197 5.24 -15.83 9.52
CA LEU A 197 6.52 -16.51 9.30
C LEU A 197 7.01 -17.25 10.56
N ALA A 198 6.87 -16.64 11.74
CA ALA A 198 7.20 -17.32 13.00
C ALA A 198 6.35 -18.58 13.24
N LYS A 199 5.05 -18.52 12.96
CA LYS A 199 4.17 -19.70 13.06
C LYS A 199 4.55 -20.77 12.04
N GLU A 200 4.97 -20.38 10.84
CA GLU A 200 5.42 -21.31 9.81
C GLU A 200 6.74 -21.98 10.19
N LEU A 201 7.71 -21.21 10.70
CA LEU A 201 8.97 -21.73 11.25
C LEU A 201 8.70 -22.75 12.36
N LEU A 202 7.87 -22.41 13.35
CA LEU A 202 7.51 -23.32 14.43
C LEU A 202 6.89 -24.62 13.91
N ARG A 203 6.02 -24.54 12.90
CA ARG A 203 5.40 -25.73 12.28
C ARG A 203 6.42 -26.62 11.56
N LYS A 204 7.50 -26.05 11.03
CA LYS A 204 8.53 -26.80 10.30
C LYS A 204 9.55 -27.44 11.25
N ILE A 205 9.72 -26.88 12.44
CA ILE A 205 10.67 -27.33 13.44
C ILE A 205 10.08 -28.43 14.35
N ILE A 206 8.78 -28.34 14.68
CA ILE A 206 8.04 -29.28 15.55
C ILE A 206 7.42 -30.40 14.72
#